data_AF-A0AAD4IVR4-F1
#
_entry.id   AF-A0AAD4IVR4-F1
#
_cell.length_a   1.000
_cell.length_b   1.000
_cell.length_c   1.000
_cell.angle_alpha   90.00
_cell.angle_beta   90.00
_cell.angle_gamma   90.00
#
_symmetry.space_group_name_H-M   'P 1'
#
loop_
_entity.id
_entity.type
_entity.pdbx_description
1 polymer ?
#
loop_
_entity_poly.entity_id
_entity_poly.type
_entity_poly.pdbx_seq_one_letter_code
_entity_poly.pdbx_strand_id
1 'polypeptide(L)'
;MPPASTARGSAYLNALAVEIEKKLQRALASATQRRNLLQELFADIALEVDNRAKDIIFGEVGAISVADDGYGGPLCFYDVLSDHFISMPKSGKSVLDLIVQLWSQSFASNIFALLFHKWLFEVQIDNPEVLLRYSSALVQGATNVFWIDIQTNTRRFQSLFQYLLEEVAIHSERLTKLPLQAQRNLFLLLSRFIFFYNAVDKLESFLKQFPDFPNAFLVGGAADVFVTELADQLQKLKVEPVLLHYLSQIKVLQGVEFRTATSTRLKTCLYSFTSPGGPMYPTRAVRHAAWDTLDFLFPVSGWNSC
;
A
#
# COMPACT_ATOMS: atom_id res chain seq x y z
N MET A 1 1.44 21.01 31.54
CA MET A 1 2.58 21.29 30.66
C MET A 1 2.99 19.97 30.02
N PRO A 2 3.15 19.88 28.69
CA PRO A 2 3.68 18.66 28.07
C PRO A 2 5.12 18.42 28.55
N PRO A 3 5.57 17.15 28.66
CA PRO A 3 6.93 16.81 29.07
C PRO A 3 7.98 17.48 28.17
N ALA A 4 9.16 17.78 28.73
CA ALA A 4 10.25 18.43 27.98
C ALA A 4 10.74 17.61 26.77
N SER A 5 10.61 16.28 26.81
CA SER A 5 10.89 15.38 25.68
C SER A 5 9.89 15.58 24.53
N THR A 6 8.60 15.66 24.83
CA THR A 6 7.52 15.90 23.85
C THR A 6 7.66 17.26 23.16
N ALA A 7 8.11 18.28 23.89
CA ALA A 7 8.36 19.61 23.32
C ALA A 7 9.53 19.63 22.33
N ARG A 8 10.61 18.88 22.62
CA ARG A 8 11.76 18.76 21.71
C ARG A 8 11.42 17.99 20.43
N GLY A 9 10.72 16.86 20.56
CA GLY A 9 10.26 16.08 19.41
C GLY A 9 9.34 16.88 18.49
N SER A 10 8.38 17.61 19.07
CA SER A 10 7.49 18.49 18.31
C SER A 10 8.25 19.60 17.58
N ALA A 11 9.25 20.24 18.22
CA ALA A 11 10.07 21.26 17.58
C ALA A 11 10.92 20.70 16.42
N TYR A 12 11.46 19.50 16.57
CA TYR A 12 12.21 18.81 15.52
C TYR A 12 11.32 18.50 14.30
N LEU A 13 10.14 17.94 14.52
CA LEU A 13 9.19 17.63 13.44
C LEU A 13 8.67 18.89 12.75
N ASN A 14 8.46 19.99 13.49
CA ASN A 14 8.14 21.29 12.92
C ASN A 14 9.25 21.80 11.98
N ALA A 15 10.52 21.66 12.40
CA ALA A 15 11.64 22.04 11.56
C ALA A 15 11.70 21.20 10.27
N LEU A 16 11.44 19.89 10.36
CA LEU A 16 11.34 19.02 9.18
C LEU A 16 10.19 19.44 8.26
N ALA A 17 9.01 19.74 8.80
CA ALA A 17 7.88 20.22 8.01
C ALA A 17 8.20 21.51 7.23
N VAL A 18 8.92 22.45 7.86
CA VAL A 18 9.40 23.67 7.21
C VAL A 18 10.40 23.38 6.09
N GLU A 19 11.30 22.41 6.26
CA GLU A 19 12.23 22.01 5.19
C GLU A 19 11.50 21.34 4.01
N ILE A 20 10.49 20.51 4.29
CA ILE A 20 9.61 19.94 3.26
C ILE A 20 8.92 21.06 2.48
N GLU A 21 8.35 22.05 3.19
CA GLU A 21 7.69 23.21 2.59
C GLU A 21 8.64 24.00 1.68
N LYS A 22 9.84 24.34 2.15
CA LYS A 22 10.86 25.03 1.35
C LYS A 22 11.23 24.24 0.10
N LYS A 23 11.39 22.92 0.20
CA LYS A 23 11.75 22.06 -0.94
C LYS A 23 10.63 22.02 -1.99
N LEU A 24 9.37 21.96 -1.55
CA LEU A 24 8.21 22.04 -2.44
C LEU A 24 8.07 23.42 -3.11
N GLN A 25 8.28 24.51 -2.38
CA GLN A 25 8.28 25.87 -2.95
C GLN A 25 9.37 26.03 -4.02
N ARG A 26 10.57 25.50 -3.77
CA ARG A 26 11.65 25.47 -4.79
C ARG A 26 11.26 24.65 -6.02
N ALA A 27 10.56 23.52 -5.83
CA ALA A 27 10.09 22.69 -6.93
C ALA A 27 9.01 23.41 -7.77
N LEU A 28 8.16 24.23 -7.16
CA LEU A 28 7.22 25.09 -7.89
C LEU A 28 7.95 26.14 -8.73
N ALA A 29 8.89 26.86 -8.10
CA ALA A 29 9.64 27.94 -8.73
C ALA A 29 10.57 27.50 -9.87
N SER A 30 11.14 26.29 -9.79
CA SER A 30 12.12 25.80 -10.76
C SER A 30 11.59 24.61 -11.56
N ALA A 31 11.06 24.88 -12.77
CA ALA A 31 10.53 23.84 -13.65
C ALA A 31 11.58 22.79 -14.07
N THR A 32 12.84 23.20 -14.25
CA THR A 32 13.93 22.32 -14.70
C THR A 32 14.39 21.36 -13.60
N GLN A 33 14.37 21.80 -12.34
CA GLN A 33 14.80 20.98 -11.19
C GLN A 33 13.65 20.27 -10.49
N ARG A 34 12.39 20.62 -10.82
CA ARG A 34 11.17 20.13 -10.15
C ARG A 34 11.15 18.63 -9.92
N ARG A 35 11.40 17.84 -10.97
CA ARG A 35 11.40 16.38 -10.88
C ARG A 35 12.44 15.86 -9.88
N ASN A 36 13.67 16.38 -9.95
CA ASN A 36 14.77 15.95 -9.09
C ASN A 36 14.49 16.34 -7.64
N LEU A 37 14.01 17.56 -7.40
CA LEU A 37 13.64 18.02 -6.05
C LEU A 37 12.53 17.15 -5.43
N LEU A 38 11.53 16.77 -6.21
CA LEU A 38 10.46 15.88 -5.74
C LEU A 38 10.95 14.45 -5.51
N GLN A 39 11.84 13.95 -6.36
CA GLN A 39 12.45 12.64 -6.17
C GLN A 39 13.31 12.59 -4.91
N GLU A 40 14.15 13.61 -4.68
CA GLU A 40 14.95 13.72 -3.47
C GLU A 40 14.05 13.85 -2.23
N LEU A 41 13.00 14.69 -2.28
CA LEU A 41 12.05 14.82 -1.18
C LEU A 41 11.38 13.49 -0.85
N PHE A 42 10.96 12.74 -1.88
CA PHE A 42 10.40 11.41 -1.73
C PHE A 42 11.40 10.44 -1.07
N ALA A 43 12.67 10.48 -1.48
CA ALA A 43 13.71 9.66 -0.88
C ALA A 43 13.92 10.03 0.60
N ASP A 44 14.01 11.32 0.91
CA ASP A 44 14.24 11.84 2.27
C ASP A 44 13.13 11.40 3.24
N ILE A 45 11.85 11.52 2.85
CA ILE A 45 10.72 11.12 3.72
C ILE A 45 10.57 9.61 3.86
N ALA A 46 11.10 8.83 2.91
CA ALA A 46 11.11 7.37 2.95
C ALA A 46 12.30 6.80 3.73
N LEU A 47 13.22 7.64 4.21
CA LEU A 47 14.34 7.20 5.03
C LEU A 47 13.85 6.66 6.37
N GLU A 48 14.57 5.65 6.86
CA GLU A 48 14.39 5.10 8.19
C GLU A 48 14.88 6.11 9.23
N VAL A 49 14.13 6.23 10.31
CA VAL A 49 14.48 7.09 11.44
C VAL A 49 15.61 6.41 12.20
N ASP A 50 16.80 7.02 12.20
CA ASP A 50 17.93 6.53 12.96
C ASP A 50 17.72 6.64 14.48
N ASN A 51 18.55 5.92 15.26
CA ASN A 51 18.40 5.89 16.72
C ASN A 51 18.51 7.29 17.35
N ARG A 52 19.34 8.17 16.79
CA ARG A 52 19.51 9.54 17.29
C ARG A 52 18.25 10.37 17.08
N ALA A 53 17.61 10.24 15.93
CA ALA A 53 16.34 10.89 15.63
C ALA A 53 15.21 10.30 16.47
N LYS A 54 15.18 8.98 16.70
CA LYS A 54 14.24 8.34 17.62
C LYS A 54 14.33 8.91 19.03
N ASP A 55 15.55 9.09 19.56
CA ASP A 55 15.76 9.68 20.89
C ASP A 55 15.25 11.12 20.97
N ILE A 56 15.40 11.90 19.91
CA ILE A 56 14.89 13.28 19.86
C ILE A 56 13.36 13.32 19.78
N ILE A 57 12.76 12.42 18.98
CA ILE A 57 11.31 12.40 18.71
C ILE A 57 10.54 11.85 19.93
N PHE A 58 10.99 10.72 20.48
CA PHE A 58 10.26 9.97 21.51
C PHE A 58 10.87 10.10 22.92
N GLY A 59 12.13 10.55 23.04
CA GLY A 59 12.88 10.51 24.29
C GLY A 59 13.32 9.09 24.70
N GLU A 60 14.20 8.99 25.70
CA GLU A 60 14.78 7.71 26.17
C GLU A 60 13.73 6.69 26.66
N VAL A 61 12.59 7.16 27.18
CA VAL A 61 11.53 6.30 27.74
C VAL A 61 10.52 5.85 26.66
N GLY A 62 10.32 6.63 25.60
CA GLY A 62 9.42 6.31 24.48
C GLY A 62 10.06 5.40 23.42
N ALA A 63 11.39 5.30 23.39
CA ALA A 63 12.10 4.42 22.46
C ALA A 63 11.82 2.92 22.71
N ILE A 64 11.49 2.54 23.95
CA ILE A 64 11.19 1.16 24.34
C ILE A 64 9.82 0.71 23.80
N SER A 65 8.84 1.63 23.68
CA SER A 65 7.50 1.30 23.15
C SER A 65 7.42 1.32 21.63
N VAL A 66 8.25 2.11 20.96
CA VAL A 66 8.29 2.16 19.47
C VAL A 66 8.97 0.94 18.87
N ALA A 67 9.84 0.26 19.64
CA ALA A 67 10.39 -1.03 19.24
C ALA A 67 9.33 -2.15 19.17
N ASP A 68 8.13 -1.91 19.74
CA ASP A 68 7.03 -2.87 19.87
C ASP A 68 5.74 -2.38 19.18
N ASP A 69 5.82 -1.34 18.33
CA ASP A 69 4.70 -0.94 17.48
C ASP A 69 4.49 -2.11 16.49
N GLY A 70 3.45 -2.90 16.71
CA GLY A 70 3.28 -4.34 16.35
C GLY A 70 3.33 -4.74 14.87
N TYR A 71 3.93 -3.90 14.05
CA TYR A 71 3.96 -3.89 12.60
C TYR A 71 5.27 -4.42 12.01
N GLY A 72 6.31 -4.64 12.82
CA GLY A 72 7.50 -5.43 12.48
C GLY A 72 8.41 -4.86 11.36
N GLY A 73 8.16 -3.63 10.90
CA GLY A 73 8.95 -2.93 9.89
C GLY A 73 9.79 -1.79 10.47
N PRO A 74 10.76 -1.24 9.71
CA PRO A 74 11.55 -0.12 10.19
C PRO A 74 10.71 1.17 10.17
N LEU A 75 10.74 1.92 11.28
CA LEU A 75 10.07 3.22 11.38
C LEU A 75 10.70 4.21 10.39
N CYS A 76 9.90 4.77 9.49
CA CYS A 76 10.34 5.76 8.51
C CYS A 76 9.87 7.17 8.88
N PHE A 77 10.51 8.21 8.32
CA PHE A 77 10.13 9.60 8.62
C PHE A 77 8.68 9.91 8.24
N TYR A 78 8.15 9.31 7.17
CA TYR A 78 6.76 9.52 6.80
C TYR A 78 5.77 9.03 7.85
N ASP A 79 6.09 7.99 8.62
CA ASP A 79 5.22 7.49 9.69
C ASP A 79 5.01 8.58 10.73
N VAL A 80 6.11 9.14 11.24
CA VAL A 80 6.10 10.17 12.27
C VAL A 80 5.51 11.49 11.76
N LEU A 81 5.82 11.87 10.51
CA LEU A 81 5.30 13.10 9.90
C LEU A 81 3.79 13.02 9.66
N SER A 82 3.25 11.84 9.34
CA SER A 82 1.81 11.67 9.15
C SER A 82 1.01 11.95 10.43
N ASP A 83 1.50 11.45 11.58
CA ASP A 83 0.90 11.72 12.90
C ASP A 83 1.07 13.18 13.32
N HIS A 84 2.21 13.76 12.97
CA HIS A 84 2.50 15.18 13.22
C HIS A 84 1.53 16.10 12.46
N PHE A 85 1.23 15.81 11.20
CA PHE A 85 0.30 16.63 10.41
C PHE A 85 -1.15 16.52 10.85
N ILE A 86 -1.53 15.41 11.50
CA ILE A 86 -2.82 15.32 12.21
C ILE A 86 -2.80 16.24 13.44
N SER A 87 -1.73 16.17 14.24
CA SER A 87 -1.58 16.93 15.48
C SER A 87 -1.43 18.44 15.26
N MET A 88 -0.84 18.86 14.14
CA MET A 88 -0.68 20.27 13.74
C MET A 88 -1.22 20.55 12.33
N PRO A 89 -2.55 20.66 12.18
CA PRO A 89 -3.21 20.78 10.88
C PRO A 89 -2.77 21.99 10.05
N LYS A 90 -2.34 23.09 10.69
CA LYS A 90 -1.90 24.30 9.98
C LYS A 90 -0.64 24.06 9.15
N SER A 91 0.35 23.38 9.72
CA SER A 91 1.60 23.04 9.02
C SER A 91 1.32 22.03 7.89
N GLY A 92 0.55 20.98 8.20
CA GLY A 92 0.12 20.00 7.21
C GLY A 92 -0.63 20.63 6.04
N LYS A 93 -1.51 21.61 6.30
CA LYS A 93 -2.25 22.32 5.25
C LYS A 93 -1.35 23.11 4.30
N SER A 94 -0.33 23.82 4.80
CA SER A 94 0.61 24.53 3.91
C SER A 94 1.32 23.57 2.96
N VAL A 95 1.82 22.45 3.49
CA VAL A 95 2.47 21.39 2.70
C VAL A 95 1.48 20.77 1.69
N LEU A 96 0.26 20.47 2.13
CA LEU A 96 -0.79 19.92 1.26
C LEU A 96 -1.11 20.85 0.09
N ASP A 97 -1.30 22.15 0.35
CA ASP A 97 -1.62 23.15 -0.68
C ASP A 97 -0.52 23.24 -1.74
N LEU A 98 0.76 23.08 -1.35
CA LEU A 98 1.89 23.03 -2.29
C LEU A 98 1.90 21.73 -3.12
N ILE A 99 1.63 20.58 -2.49
CA ILE A 99 1.56 19.30 -3.22
C ILE A 99 0.40 19.33 -4.23
N VAL A 100 -0.75 19.90 -3.87
CA VAL A 100 -1.91 20.05 -4.77
C VAL A 100 -1.58 20.88 -6.02
N GLN A 101 -0.71 21.88 -5.91
CA GLN A 101 -0.22 22.65 -7.06
C GLN A 101 0.74 21.82 -7.94
N LEU A 102 1.43 20.84 -7.35
CA LEU A 102 2.39 19.95 -8.02
C LEU A 102 1.77 18.61 -8.46
N TRP A 103 0.45 18.45 -8.38
CA TRP A 103 -0.24 17.16 -8.55
C TRP A 103 0.02 16.46 -9.89
N SER A 104 0.28 17.22 -10.95
CA SER A 104 0.58 16.69 -12.29
C SER A 104 2.00 16.13 -12.43
N GLN A 105 2.83 16.30 -11.40
CA GLN A 105 4.25 15.95 -11.44
C GLN A 105 4.49 14.55 -10.88
N SER A 106 5.53 13.89 -11.40
CA SER A 106 6.01 12.63 -10.84
C SER A 106 6.36 12.79 -9.35
N PHE A 107 6.16 11.74 -8.55
CA PHE A 107 6.34 11.68 -7.10
C PHE A 107 5.35 12.49 -6.26
N ALA A 108 4.59 13.44 -6.80
CA ALA A 108 3.64 14.22 -6.01
C ALA A 108 2.59 13.36 -5.31
N SER A 109 1.98 12.40 -6.01
CA SER A 109 1.04 11.44 -5.40
C SER A 109 1.71 10.52 -4.40
N ASN A 110 2.98 10.15 -4.61
CA ASN A 110 3.74 9.29 -3.71
C ASN A 110 4.00 10.02 -2.38
N ILE A 111 4.48 11.26 -2.46
CA ILE A 111 4.72 12.13 -1.30
C ILE A 111 3.40 12.37 -0.57
N PHE A 112 2.32 12.64 -1.30
CA PHE A 112 0.98 12.77 -0.71
C PHE A 112 0.57 11.51 0.06
N ALA A 113 0.68 10.34 -0.54
CA ALA A 113 0.32 9.08 0.12
C ALA A 113 1.16 8.86 1.39
N LEU A 114 2.46 9.12 1.35
CA LEU A 114 3.33 8.95 2.52
C LEU A 114 2.99 9.93 3.66
N LEU A 115 2.80 11.21 3.35
CA LEU A 115 2.62 12.24 4.39
C LEU A 115 1.18 12.39 4.89
N PHE A 116 0.17 12.07 4.07
CA PHE A 116 -1.24 12.39 4.36
C PHE A 116 -2.17 11.17 4.39
N HIS A 117 -1.65 9.93 4.35
CA HIS A 117 -2.48 8.73 4.41
C HIS A 117 -3.36 8.66 5.65
N LYS A 118 -2.87 9.09 6.83
CA LYS A 118 -3.69 9.14 8.06
C LYS A 118 -4.58 10.39 8.10
N TRP A 119 -4.01 11.55 7.74
CA TRP A 119 -4.69 12.85 7.73
C TRP A 119 -6.01 12.83 6.96
N LEU A 120 -6.06 12.12 5.82
CA LEU A 120 -7.27 12.00 4.98
C LEU A 120 -8.49 11.46 5.75
N PHE A 121 -8.27 10.63 6.77
CA PHE A 121 -9.35 10.00 7.54
C PHE A 121 -9.62 10.73 8.86
N GLU A 122 -8.67 11.48 9.39
CA GLU A 122 -8.82 12.18 10.68
C GLU A 122 -9.39 13.60 10.52
N VAL A 123 -9.14 14.26 9.40
CA VAL A 123 -9.62 15.64 9.15
C VAL A 123 -10.90 15.64 8.32
N GLN A 124 -11.86 16.48 8.70
CA GLN A 124 -13.11 16.66 7.94
C GLN A 124 -12.83 17.40 6.63
N ILE A 125 -13.29 16.81 5.52
CA ILE A 125 -13.19 17.37 4.17
C ILE A 125 -14.60 17.52 3.62
N ASP A 126 -15.12 18.75 3.62
CA ASP A 126 -16.51 19.02 3.26
C ASP A 126 -16.79 18.93 1.75
N ASN A 127 -15.76 19.08 0.92
CA ASN A 127 -15.90 19.05 -0.53
C ASN A 127 -15.72 17.62 -1.08
N PRO A 128 -16.77 16.99 -1.64
CA PRO A 128 -16.71 15.61 -2.12
C PRO A 128 -15.81 15.43 -3.34
N GLU A 129 -15.66 16.44 -4.20
CA GLU A 129 -14.77 16.39 -5.36
C GLU A 129 -13.30 16.39 -4.93
N VAL A 130 -12.97 17.23 -3.94
CA VAL A 130 -11.63 17.29 -3.35
C VAL A 130 -11.31 15.97 -2.66
N LEU A 131 -12.25 15.43 -1.89
CA LEU A 131 -12.11 14.14 -1.24
C LEU A 131 -11.86 13.01 -2.24
N LEU A 132 -12.61 12.96 -3.35
CA LEU A 132 -12.40 11.98 -4.42
C LEU A 132 -11.00 12.12 -5.05
N ARG A 133 -10.55 13.36 -5.30
CA ARG A 133 -9.22 13.64 -5.86
C ARG A 133 -8.10 13.19 -4.91
N TYR A 134 -8.22 13.49 -3.63
CA TYR A 134 -7.25 13.07 -2.61
C TYR A 134 -7.22 11.55 -2.45
N SER A 135 -8.40 10.93 -2.40
CA SER A 135 -8.50 9.46 -2.32
C SER A 135 -7.86 8.79 -3.53
N SER A 136 -8.07 9.33 -4.73
CA SER A 136 -7.46 8.81 -5.96
C SER A 136 -5.93 8.94 -5.94
N ALA A 137 -5.39 10.04 -5.42
CA ALA A 137 -3.95 10.20 -5.30
C ALA A 137 -3.33 9.37 -4.18
N LEU A 138 -4.06 9.13 -3.08
CA LEU A 138 -3.65 8.15 -2.07
C LEU A 138 -3.47 6.77 -2.72
N VAL A 139 -4.47 6.30 -3.45
CA VAL A 139 -4.41 5.00 -4.13
C VAL A 139 -3.30 4.96 -5.17
N GLN A 140 -3.15 6.00 -5.99
CA GLN A 140 -2.09 6.07 -7.00
C GLN A 140 -0.69 6.13 -6.37
N GLY A 141 -0.51 6.95 -5.33
CA GLY A 141 0.74 7.08 -4.59
C GLY A 141 1.11 5.78 -3.90
N ALA A 142 0.18 5.17 -3.18
CA ALA A 142 0.34 3.87 -2.53
C ALA A 142 0.70 2.77 -3.55
N THR A 143 0.00 2.73 -4.69
CA THR A 143 0.34 1.81 -5.81
C THR A 143 1.81 1.95 -6.20
N ASN A 144 2.28 3.18 -6.42
CA ASN A 144 3.64 3.43 -6.87
C ASN A 144 4.68 3.02 -5.82
N VAL A 145 4.48 3.38 -4.54
CA VAL A 145 5.44 3.06 -3.48
C VAL A 145 5.48 1.57 -3.17
N PHE A 146 4.34 0.87 -3.23
CA PHE A 146 4.34 -0.59 -3.07
C PHE A 146 5.00 -1.32 -4.25
N TRP A 147 4.91 -0.77 -5.46
CA TRP A 147 5.70 -1.28 -6.58
C TRP A 147 7.21 -1.05 -6.41
N ILE A 148 7.64 0.04 -5.78
CA ILE A 148 9.05 0.26 -5.43
C ILE A 148 9.51 -0.83 -4.45
N ASP A 149 8.70 -1.14 -3.45
CA ASP A 149 8.96 -2.22 -2.49
C ASP A 149 9.08 -3.59 -3.19
N ILE A 150 8.15 -3.91 -4.11
CA ILE A 150 8.24 -5.12 -4.94
C ILE A 150 9.54 -5.16 -5.75
N GLN A 151 9.89 -4.05 -6.42
CA GLN A 151 11.06 -3.97 -7.30
C GLN A 151 12.37 -4.10 -6.53
N THR A 152 12.42 -3.54 -5.32
CA THR A 152 13.58 -3.61 -4.43
C THR A 152 13.58 -4.87 -3.57
N ASN A 153 12.47 -5.64 -3.56
CA ASN A 153 12.22 -6.74 -2.65
C ASN A 153 12.44 -6.33 -1.18
N THR A 154 11.99 -5.13 -0.83
CA THR A 154 11.99 -4.60 0.54
C THR A 154 10.57 -4.26 0.97
N ARG A 155 10.33 -4.09 2.28
CA ARG A 155 9.00 -3.77 2.84
C ARG A 155 9.03 -2.44 3.57
N ARG A 156 9.62 -1.43 2.93
CA ARG A 156 9.82 -0.10 3.52
C ARG A 156 8.48 0.58 3.82
N PHE A 157 7.47 0.34 2.99
CA PHE A 157 6.16 0.97 3.10
C PHE A 157 5.12 0.07 3.77
N GLN A 158 5.58 -0.88 4.59
CA GLN A 158 4.72 -1.85 5.27
C GLN A 158 3.73 -1.18 6.23
N SER A 159 4.16 -0.18 7.00
CA SER A 159 3.27 0.54 7.92
C SER A 159 2.14 1.27 7.19
N LEU A 160 2.41 1.85 6.02
CA LEU A 160 1.38 2.43 5.15
C LEU A 160 0.38 1.36 4.70
N PHE A 161 0.88 0.20 4.24
CA PHE A 161 0.00 -0.89 3.82
C PHE A 161 -0.87 -1.40 4.96
N GLN A 162 -0.30 -1.65 6.13
CA GLN A 162 -1.02 -2.13 7.32
C GLN A 162 -2.05 -1.13 7.80
N TYR A 163 -1.72 0.17 7.84
CA TYR A 163 -2.72 1.20 8.17
C TYR A 163 -3.90 1.17 7.19
N LEU A 164 -3.63 1.10 5.88
CA LEU A 164 -4.70 1.06 4.87
C LEU A 164 -5.53 -0.23 4.94
N LEU A 165 -4.92 -1.36 5.27
CA LEU A 165 -5.62 -2.64 5.39
C LEU A 165 -6.40 -2.73 6.70
N GLU A 166 -5.71 -2.60 7.82
CA GLU A 166 -6.26 -2.85 9.15
C GLU A 166 -7.11 -1.66 9.57
N GLU A 167 -6.53 -0.48 9.71
CA GLU A 167 -7.20 0.72 10.26
C GLU A 167 -8.26 1.35 9.33
N VAL A 168 -8.19 1.10 8.02
CA VAL A 168 -9.11 1.68 7.04
C VAL A 168 -10.03 0.65 6.40
N ALA A 169 -9.50 -0.40 5.75
CA ALA A 169 -10.34 -1.31 4.98
C ALA A 169 -11.12 -2.30 5.87
N ILE A 170 -10.51 -2.81 6.93
CA ILE A 170 -11.16 -3.75 7.86
C ILE A 170 -12.06 -3.00 8.87
N HIS A 171 -11.65 -1.81 9.31
CA HIS A 171 -12.46 -0.97 10.20
C HIS A 171 -13.43 -0.09 9.40
N SER A 172 -14.71 -0.49 9.38
CA SER A 172 -15.78 0.13 8.59
C SER A 172 -15.95 1.65 8.81
N GLU A 173 -15.70 2.16 10.01
CA GLU A 173 -15.92 3.59 10.32
C GLU A 173 -15.08 4.53 9.44
N ARG A 174 -13.78 4.25 9.26
CA ARG A 174 -12.92 5.10 8.41
C ARG A 174 -13.22 4.88 6.92
N LEU A 175 -13.63 3.68 6.53
CA LEU A 175 -13.98 3.37 5.16
C LEU A 175 -15.19 4.18 4.68
N THR A 176 -16.21 4.37 5.52
CA THR A 176 -17.43 5.12 5.17
C THR A 176 -17.17 6.58 4.83
N LYS A 177 -16.03 7.15 5.26
CA LYS A 177 -15.62 8.51 4.88
C LYS A 177 -15.25 8.61 3.40
N LEU A 178 -14.82 7.52 2.77
CA LEU A 178 -14.44 7.54 1.36
C LEU A 178 -15.66 7.42 0.45
N PRO A 179 -15.67 8.13 -0.71
CA PRO A 179 -16.64 7.86 -1.77
C PRO A 179 -16.56 6.39 -2.22
N LEU A 180 -17.68 5.77 -2.60
CA LEU A 180 -17.74 4.36 -3.01
C LEU A 180 -16.71 3.99 -4.10
N GLN A 181 -16.46 4.88 -5.05
CA GLN A 181 -15.43 4.65 -6.08
C GLN A 181 -14.02 4.57 -5.49
N ALA A 182 -13.71 5.42 -4.52
CA ALA A 182 -12.43 5.41 -3.81
C ALA A 182 -12.28 4.16 -2.93
N GLN A 183 -13.36 3.74 -2.26
CA GLN A 183 -13.38 2.47 -1.52
C GLN A 183 -13.03 1.29 -2.44
N ARG A 184 -13.70 1.16 -3.60
CA ARG A 184 -13.39 0.10 -4.57
C ARG A 184 -11.93 0.15 -5.01
N ASN A 185 -11.43 1.32 -5.38
CA ASN A 185 -10.03 1.48 -5.82
C ASN A 185 -9.03 1.09 -4.71
N LEU A 186 -9.33 1.41 -3.45
CA LEU A 186 -8.53 0.99 -2.30
C LEU A 186 -8.52 -0.54 -2.14
N PHE A 187 -9.67 -1.20 -2.25
CA PHE A 187 -9.75 -2.65 -2.16
C PHE A 187 -9.02 -3.35 -3.32
N LEU A 188 -9.09 -2.82 -4.55
CA LEU A 188 -8.30 -3.34 -5.68
C LEU A 188 -6.80 -3.14 -5.44
N LEU A 189 -6.39 -2.01 -4.86
CA LEU A 189 -5.01 -1.79 -4.41
C LEU A 189 -4.60 -2.86 -3.39
N LEU A 190 -5.31 -2.99 -2.28
CA LEU A 190 -4.95 -3.91 -1.20
C LEU A 190 -4.92 -5.37 -1.69
N SER A 191 -5.87 -5.76 -2.55
CA SER A 191 -5.92 -7.09 -3.17
C SER A 191 -4.62 -7.46 -3.89
N ARG A 192 -4.02 -6.50 -4.59
CA ARG A 192 -2.77 -6.70 -5.34
C ARG A 192 -1.57 -6.92 -4.43
N PHE A 193 -1.55 -6.35 -3.23
CA PHE A 193 -0.35 -6.31 -2.37
C PHE A 193 -0.47 -7.11 -1.07
N ILE A 194 -1.64 -7.69 -0.75
CA ILE A 194 -1.88 -8.40 0.51
C ILE A 194 -0.88 -9.54 0.78
N PHE A 195 -0.52 -10.29 -0.28
CA PHE A 195 0.45 -11.37 -0.16
C PHE A 195 1.87 -10.85 0.00
N PHE A 196 2.25 -9.77 -0.70
CA PHE A 196 3.59 -9.20 -0.58
C PHE A 196 3.96 -8.81 0.85
N TYR A 197 2.99 -8.24 1.59
CA TYR A 197 3.15 -7.81 2.98
C TYR A 197 2.78 -8.89 4.01
N ASN A 198 2.59 -10.15 3.59
CA ASN A 198 2.20 -11.30 4.43
C ASN A 198 0.92 -11.13 5.25
N ALA A 199 -0.06 -10.35 4.80
CA ALA A 199 -1.31 -10.12 5.55
C ALA A 199 -2.39 -11.19 5.22
N VAL A 200 -1.97 -12.45 5.08
CA VAL A 200 -2.85 -13.56 4.68
C VAL A 200 -3.86 -13.91 5.75
N ASP A 201 -3.48 -13.78 7.02
CA ASP A 201 -4.37 -13.97 8.17
C ASP A 201 -5.55 -12.98 8.18
N LYS A 202 -5.40 -11.83 7.50
CA LYS A 202 -6.44 -10.80 7.38
C LYS A 202 -7.36 -10.99 6.17
N LEU A 203 -7.06 -11.95 5.28
CA LEU A 203 -7.77 -12.09 4.00
C LEU A 203 -9.28 -12.31 4.16
N GLU A 204 -9.69 -13.15 5.11
CA GLU A 204 -11.12 -13.42 5.34
C GLU A 204 -11.86 -12.16 5.78
N SER A 205 -11.33 -11.45 6.78
CA SER A 205 -11.89 -10.18 7.27
C SER A 205 -11.92 -9.12 6.19
N PHE A 206 -10.88 -9.04 5.36
CA PHE A 206 -10.79 -8.14 4.23
C PHE A 206 -11.88 -8.44 3.18
N LEU A 207 -12.07 -9.71 2.80
CA LEU A 207 -13.10 -10.10 1.81
C LEU A 207 -14.53 -9.84 2.31
N LYS A 208 -14.78 -9.90 3.63
CA LYS A 208 -16.08 -9.56 4.22
C LYS A 208 -16.43 -8.07 4.11
N GLN A 209 -15.42 -7.19 4.04
CA GLN A 209 -15.60 -5.74 3.95
C GLN A 209 -15.57 -5.20 2.51
N PHE A 210 -15.49 -6.08 1.51
CA PHE A 210 -15.36 -5.67 0.12
C PHE A 210 -16.58 -4.84 -0.32
N PRO A 211 -16.38 -3.64 -0.91
CA PRO A 211 -17.49 -2.79 -1.31
C PRO A 211 -18.25 -3.40 -2.50
N ASP A 212 -19.56 -3.20 -2.54
CA ASP A 212 -20.39 -3.67 -3.64
C ASP A 212 -19.95 -3.07 -4.98
N PHE A 213 -19.91 -3.91 -6.03
CA PHE A 213 -19.66 -3.47 -7.40
C PHE A 213 -20.98 -3.38 -8.18
N PRO A 214 -21.21 -2.32 -8.97
CA PRO A 214 -22.46 -2.17 -9.73
C PRO A 214 -22.62 -3.29 -10.75
N ASN A 215 -21.50 -3.87 -11.20
CA ASN A 215 -21.43 -4.96 -12.15
C ASN A 215 -21.19 -6.31 -11.48
N ALA A 216 -21.50 -6.48 -10.18
CA ALA A 216 -21.27 -7.72 -9.43
C ALA A 216 -21.89 -8.95 -10.13
N PHE A 217 -23.00 -8.78 -10.85
CA PHE A 217 -23.59 -9.86 -11.66
C PHE A 217 -22.63 -10.37 -12.75
N LEU A 218 -21.75 -9.53 -13.30
CA LEU A 218 -20.72 -9.88 -14.28
C LEU A 218 -19.42 -10.32 -13.62
N VAL A 219 -18.93 -9.53 -12.66
CA VAL A 219 -17.57 -9.69 -12.09
C VAL A 219 -17.50 -10.70 -10.95
N GLY A 220 -18.65 -11.07 -10.36
CA GLY A 220 -18.71 -11.97 -9.22
C GLY A 220 -18.66 -11.28 -7.87
N GLY A 221 -18.47 -12.10 -6.83
CA GLY A 221 -18.40 -11.65 -5.45
C GLY A 221 -17.01 -11.09 -5.10
N ALA A 222 -16.82 -10.72 -3.83
CA ALA A 222 -15.55 -10.22 -3.31
C ALA A 222 -14.36 -11.11 -3.65
N ALA A 223 -14.51 -12.43 -3.47
CA ALA A 223 -13.48 -13.40 -3.78
C ALA A 223 -13.13 -13.46 -5.28
N ASP A 224 -14.13 -13.32 -6.17
CA ASP A 224 -13.90 -13.29 -7.62
C ASP A 224 -13.11 -12.05 -8.06
N VAL A 225 -13.48 -10.88 -7.51
CA VAL A 225 -12.78 -9.62 -7.78
C VAL A 225 -11.35 -9.67 -7.26
N PHE A 226 -11.16 -10.16 -6.03
CA PHE A 226 -9.84 -10.36 -5.42
C PHE A 226 -8.95 -11.24 -6.29
N VAL A 227 -9.44 -12.41 -6.70
CA VAL A 227 -8.66 -13.36 -7.53
C VAL A 227 -8.37 -12.80 -8.91
N THR A 228 -9.27 -11.98 -9.46
CA THR A 228 -9.02 -11.30 -10.74
C THR A 228 -7.85 -10.33 -10.63
N GLU A 229 -7.83 -9.47 -9.61
CA GLU A 229 -6.72 -8.54 -9.36
C GLU A 229 -5.40 -9.27 -9.07
N LEU A 230 -5.48 -10.36 -8.30
CA LEU A 230 -4.33 -11.21 -8.00
C LEU A 230 -3.74 -11.85 -9.26
N ALA A 231 -4.58 -12.42 -10.14
CA ALA A 231 -4.12 -13.02 -11.39
C ALA A 231 -3.42 -11.97 -12.28
N ASP A 232 -3.94 -10.75 -12.32
CA ASP A 232 -3.37 -9.63 -13.07
C ASP A 232 -2.05 -9.15 -12.46
N GLN A 233 -1.96 -9.16 -11.13
CA GLN A 233 -0.73 -8.84 -10.43
C GLN A 233 0.37 -9.85 -10.76
N LEU A 234 0.09 -11.15 -10.69
CA LEU A 234 1.07 -12.20 -10.98
C LEU A 234 1.73 -12.02 -12.36
N GLN A 235 0.95 -11.70 -13.39
CA GLN A 235 1.47 -11.50 -14.75
C GLN A 235 2.43 -10.29 -14.86
N LYS A 236 2.24 -9.28 -13.99
CA LYS A 236 3.06 -8.07 -13.94
C LYS A 236 4.34 -8.28 -13.13
N LEU A 237 4.38 -9.21 -12.18
CA LEU A 237 5.56 -9.47 -11.34
C LEU A 237 6.73 -9.99 -12.19
N LYS A 238 7.87 -9.30 -12.08
CA LYS A 238 9.14 -9.69 -12.73
C LYS A 238 10.25 -10.06 -11.73
N VAL A 239 10.06 -9.76 -10.44
CA VAL A 239 11.01 -10.07 -9.38
C VAL A 239 10.74 -11.49 -8.90
N GLU A 240 11.65 -12.41 -9.22
CA GLU A 240 11.47 -13.84 -8.97
C GLU A 240 11.19 -14.20 -7.49
N PRO A 241 11.94 -13.71 -6.49
CA PRO A 241 11.63 -13.99 -5.09
C PRO A 241 10.22 -13.56 -4.68
N VAL A 242 9.74 -12.43 -5.21
CA VAL A 242 8.39 -11.93 -4.96
C VAL A 242 7.35 -12.82 -5.62
N LEU A 243 7.56 -13.22 -6.87
CA LEU A 243 6.66 -14.14 -7.57
C LEU A 243 6.55 -15.49 -6.85
N LEU A 244 7.67 -16.06 -6.43
CA LEU A 244 7.70 -17.29 -5.62
C LEU A 244 6.93 -17.13 -4.31
N HIS A 245 7.10 -15.99 -3.65
CA HIS A 245 6.36 -15.68 -2.43
C HIS A 245 4.85 -15.63 -2.68
N TYR A 246 4.39 -14.94 -3.73
CA TYR A 246 2.96 -14.93 -4.09
C TYR A 246 2.43 -16.34 -4.37
N LEU A 247 3.12 -17.14 -5.18
CA LEU A 247 2.73 -18.53 -5.46
C LEU A 247 2.59 -19.35 -4.17
N SER A 248 3.48 -19.14 -3.19
CA SER A 248 3.38 -19.81 -1.88
C SER A 248 2.13 -19.39 -1.08
N GLN A 249 1.79 -18.10 -1.07
CA GLN A 249 0.69 -17.55 -0.26
C GLN A 249 -0.68 -17.82 -0.88
N ILE A 250 -0.76 -17.91 -2.21
CA ILE A 250 -1.98 -18.17 -2.97
C ILE A 250 -2.71 -19.45 -2.54
N LYS A 251 -1.97 -20.41 -1.96
CA LYS A 251 -2.52 -21.66 -1.42
C LYS A 251 -3.62 -21.44 -0.37
N VAL A 252 -3.67 -20.28 0.29
CA VAL A 252 -4.77 -19.90 1.20
C VAL A 252 -6.15 -19.92 0.53
N LEU A 253 -6.20 -19.81 -0.80
CA LEU A 253 -7.44 -19.84 -1.57
C LEU A 253 -8.04 -21.24 -1.76
N GLN A 254 -7.43 -22.27 -1.19
CA GLN A 254 -7.95 -23.64 -1.26
C GLN A 254 -9.35 -23.72 -0.64
N GLY A 255 -10.28 -24.35 -1.37
CA GLY A 255 -11.65 -24.53 -0.91
C GLY A 255 -12.54 -23.28 -1.01
N VAL A 256 -12.00 -22.14 -1.48
CA VAL A 256 -12.81 -20.95 -1.77
C VAL A 256 -13.59 -21.19 -3.05
N GLU A 257 -14.91 -20.99 -2.99
CA GLU A 257 -15.78 -21.12 -4.15
C GLU A 257 -15.67 -19.88 -5.05
N PHE A 258 -15.34 -20.11 -6.32
CA PHE A 258 -15.25 -19.08 -7.34
C PHE A 258 -16.23 -19.37 -8.48
N ARG A 259 -16.58 -18.35 -9.24
CA ARG A 259 -17.19 -18.56 -10.55
C ARG A 259 -16.25 -19.36 -11.45
N THR A 260 -16.83 -20.17 -12.34
CA THR A 260 -16.08 -20.96 -13.32
C THR A 260 -15.12 -20.09 -14.14
N ALA A 261 -15.55 -18.89 -14.54
CA ALA A 261 -14.72 -17.95 -15.29
C ALA A 261 -13.49 -17.48 -14.49
N THR A 262 -13.68 -17.11 -13.21
CA THR A 262 -12.61 -16.69 -12.30
C THR A 262 -11.63 -17.83 -12.02
N SER A 263 -12.16 -19.02 -11.72
CA SER A 263 -11.38 -20.25 -11.51
C SER A 263 -10.52 -20.59 -12.74
N THR A 264 -11.12 -20.52 -13.93
CA THR A 264 -10.43 -20.72 -15.21
C THR A 264 -9.34 -19.69 -15.43
N ARG A 265 -9.58 -18.41 -15.11
CA ARG A 265 -8.58 -17.32 -15.22
C ARG A 265 -7.37 -17.59 -14.32
N LEU A 266 -7.59 -17.92 -13.04
CA LEU A 266 -6.52 -18.22 -12.11
C LEU A 266 -5.72 -19.44 -12.56
N LYS A 267 -6.40 -20.52 -12.93
CA LYS A 267 -5.78 -21.75 -13.46
C LYS A 267 -4.93 -21.47 -14.70
N THR A 268 -5.46 -20.71 -15.66
CA THR A 268 -4.72 -20.31 -16.88
C THR A 268 -3.50 -19.45 -16.55
N CYS A 269 -3.65 -18.50 -15.62
CA CYS A 269 -2.55 -17.66 -15.16
C CYS A 269 -1.43 -18.51 -14.54
N LEU A 270 -1.76 -19.44 -13.64
CA LEU A 270 -0.77 -20.33 -13.03
C LEU A 270 -0.10 -21.26 -14.06
N TYR A 271 -0.86 -21.82 -15.01
CA TYR A 271 -0.28 -22.62 -16.11
C TYR A 271 0.70 -21.84 -16.97
N SER A 272 0.49 -20.54 -17.17
CA SER A 272 1.45 -19.72 -17.92
C SER A 272 2.85 -19.70 -17.29
N PHE A 273 2.95 -19.96 -15.99
CA PHE A 273 4.22 -20.06 -15.28
C PHE A 273 4.82 -21.47 -15.26
N THR A 274 4.14 -22.51 -15.77
CA THR A 274 4.66 -23.89 -15.73
C THR A 274 5.47 -24.27 -16.97
N SER A 275 5.32 -23.54 -18.08
CA SER A 275 5.92 -23.87 -19.37
C SER A 275 7.11 -22.97 -19.70
N PRO A 276 8.15 -23.48 -20.39
CA PRO A 276 9.33 -22.70 -20.78
C PRO A 276 9.11 -21.78 -22.01
N GLY A 277 7.88 -21.39 -22.29
CA GLY A 277 7.51 -20.59 -23.47
C GLY A 277 7.36 -19.09 -23.16
N GLY A 278 7.65 -18.23 -24.14
CA GLY A 278 7.51 -16.77 -24.00
C GLY A 278 6.08 -16.30 -23.73
N PRO A 279 5.88 -15.04 -23.28
CA PRO A 279 6.85 -13.93 -23.24
C PRO A 279 7.69 -13.85 -21.95
N MET A 280 7.40 -14.67 -20.94
CA MET A 280 8.25 -14.79 -19.76
C MET A 280 8.93 -16.15 -19.79
N TYR A 281 10.23 -16.20 -19.56
CA TYR A 281 10.95 -17.46 -19.37
C TYR A 281 11.01 -17.73 -17.86
N PRO A 282 9.96 -18.32 -17.24
CA PRO A 282 9.96 -18.58 -15.81
C PRO A 282 11.12 -19.50 -15.46
N THR A 283 11.81 -19.23 -14.36
CA THR A 283 12.90 -20.07 -13.89
C THR A 283 12.39 -21.44 -13.47
N ARG A 284 13.30 -22.40 -13.28
CA ARG A 284 12.93 -23.72 -12.77
C ARG A 284 12.20 -23.62 -11.43
N ALA A 285 12.64 -22.75 -10.53
CA ALA A 285 11.99 -22.56 -9.22
C ALA A 285 10.55 -22.08 -9.39
N VAL A 286 10.32 -21.07 -10.24
CA VAL A 286 8.97 -20.54 -10.52
C VAL A 286 8.08 -21.62 -11.13
N ARG A 287 8.58 -22.42 -12.08
CA ARG A 287 7.82 -23.51 -12.69
C ARG A 287 7.39 -24.57 -11.67
N HIS A 288 8.30 -24.98 -10.79
CA HIS A 288 7.99 -25.94 -9.71
C HIS A 288 6.95 -25.38 -8.75
N ALA A 289 7.15 -24.15 -8.26
CA ALA A 289 6.19 -23.49 -7.38
C ALA A 289 4.80 -23.32 -8.02
N ALA A 290 4.75 -23.04 -9.34
CA ALA A 290 3.51 -22.93 -10.08
C ALA A 290 2.77 -24.27 -10.20
N TRP A 291 3.49 -25.36 -10.51
CA TRP A 291 2.93 -26.73 -10.50
C TRP A 291 2.39 -27.10 -9.12
N ASP A 292 3.20 -26.92 -8.06
CA ASP A 292 2.80 -27.22 -6.69
C ASP A 292 1.55 -26.43 -6.26
N THR A 293 1.42 -25.19 -6.74
CA THR A 293 0.25 -24.33 -6.44
C THR A 293 -0.98 -24.77 -7.22
N LEU A 294 -0.83 -25.15 -8.49
CA LEU A 294 -1.91 -25.70 -9.31
C LEU A 294 -2.48 -26.98 -8.72
N ASP A 295 -1.62 -27.93 -8.38
CA ASP A 295 -2.04 -29.22 -7.83
C ASP A 295 -2.72 -29.06 -6.47
N PHE A 296 -2.30 -28.07 -5.68
CA PHE A 296 -2.89 -27.77 -4.39
C PHE A 296 -4.27 -27.11 -4.48
N LEU A 297 -4.45 -26.15 -5.40
CA LEU A 297 -5.70 -25.41 -5.56
C LEU A 297 -6.73 -26.13 -6.42
N PHE A 298 -6.28 -26.86 -7.43
CA PHE A 298 -7.11 -27.56 -8.40
C PHE A 298 -6.71 -29.03 -8.44
N PRO A 299 -6.85 -29.76 -7.31
CA PRO A 299 -6.55 -31.19 -7.30
C PRO A 299 -7.40 -31.84 -8.38
N VAL A 300 -6.75 -32.61 -9.25
CA VAL A 300 -7.46 -33.41 -10.23
C VAL A 300 -8.29 -34.42 -9.44
N SER A 301 -9.59 -34.17 -9.28
CA SER A 301 -10.50 -35.19 -8.79
C SER A 301 -10.38 -36.40 -9.73
N GLY A 302 -10.11 -37.56 -9.13
CA GLY A 302 -9.65 -38.81 -9.72
C GLY A 302 -10.05 -39.09 -11.17
N TRP A 303 -9.07 -39.64 -11.90
CA TRP A 303 -9.31 -40.73 -12.85
C TRP A 303 -9.90 -41.96 -12.13
N ASN A 304 -11.08 -41.82 -11.54
CA ASN A 304 -11.91 -42.92 -11.05
C ASN A 304 -13.31 -42.36 -10.78
N SER A 305 -14.29 -42.92 -11.50
CA SER A 305 -15.75 -42.70 -11.41
C SER A 305 -16.35 -41.73 -12.45
N CYS A 306 -16.36 -42.17 -13.72
CA CYS A 306 -17.58 -42.49 -14.49
C CYS A 306 -17.18 -43.08 -15.84
#